data_AF-A0AA42LJH4-F1
#
_entry.id   AF-A0AA42LJH4-F1
#
_cell.length_a   1.000
_cell.length_b   1.000
_cell.length_c   1.000
_cell.angle_alpha   90.00
_cell.angle_beta   90.00
_cell.angle_gamma   90.00
#
_symmetry.space_group_name_H-M   'P 1'
#
loop_
_entity.id
_entity.type
_entity.pdbx_description
1 polymer ?
#
loop_
_entity_poly.entity_id
_entity_poly.type
_entity_poly.pdbx_seq_one_letter_code
_entity_poly.pdbx_strand_id
1 'polypeptide(L)'
;MSKLYYFVKIEQQSLDIRITEELLDDQEITQEKHNQLFIALNNQCVILDDLTVSEPRPSSHHVWDGANWVDKRTEEEKYATYLTQFTPLTRRQFKLSLLENGLLDTVEQMIGAIEDPALKSRIQIEYSESERFERTNDSVKYMLGVLDLTSDQVDEMWHFAMTL
;
A
#
# COMPACT_ATOMS: atom_id res chain seq x y z
N MET A 1 -14.24 39.14 30.66
CA MET A 1 -13.53 37.93 31.12
C MET A 1 -12.69 37.44 29.95
N SER A 2 -11.37 37.39 30.09
CA SER A 2 -10.47 36.77 29.10
C SER A 2 -10.66 35.26 29.16
N LYS A 3 -10.76 34.60 28.00
CA LYS A 3 -10.73 33.13 27.91
C LYS A 3 -9.26 32.69 27.90
N LEU A 4 -8.91 31.76 28.78
CA LEU A 4 -7.60 31.12 28.84
C LEU A 4 -7.62 29.86 27.94
N TYR A 5 -6.52 29.61 27.23
CA TYR A 5 -6.35 28.45 26.36
C TYR A 5 -5.10 27.69 26.78
N TYR A 6 -5.23 26.37 26.89
CA TYR A 6 -4.15 25.45 27.25
C TYR A 6 -4.00 24.42 26.14
N PHE A 7 -2.77 23.97 25.90
CA PHE A 7 -2.51 22.81 25.06
C PHE A 7 -1.95 21.68 25.92
N VAL A 8 -2.55 20.51 25.77
CA VAL A 8 -2.27 19.34 26.59
C VAL A 8 -1.91 18.18 25.67
N LYS A 9 -0.67 17.72 25.75
CA LYS A 9 -0.15 16.59 24.98
C LYS A 9 -0.37 15.30 25.80
N ILE A 10 -1.41 14.53 25.48
CA ILE A 10 -1.67 13.23 26.11
C ILE A 10 -1.40 12.13 25.09
N GLU A 11 -0.60 11.12 25.48
CA GLU A 11 -0.27 9.98 24.61
C GLU A 11 -1.49 9.07 24.29
N GLN A 12 -2.59 9.21 25.02
CA GLN A 12 -3.85 8.51 24.77
C GLN A 12 -4.84 9.41 24.02
N GLN A 13 -5.05 9.10 22.74
CA GLN A 13 -6.09 9.71 21.92
C GLN A 13 -7.47 9.47 22.54
N SER A 14 -8.06 10.55 23.03
CA SER A 14 -9.47 10.74 23.41
C SER A 14 -10.12 9.67 24.28
N LEU A 15 -10.38 9.99 25.56
CA LEU A 15 -11.59 9.59 26.30
C LEU A 15 -11.64 10.38 27.62
N ASP A 16 -12.74 11.10 27.84
CA ASP A 16 -13.17 11.78 29.08
C ASP A 16 -12.06 12.12 30.11
N ILE A 17 -11.40 13.26 29.91
CA ILE A 17 -10.45 13.76 30.89
C ILE A 17 -11.23 14.49 32.00
N ARG A 18 -11.45 13.81 33.12
CA ARG A 18 -11.61 14.50 34.41
C ARG A 18 -10.24 15.02 34.79
N ILE A 19 -9.99 16.31 34.53
CA ILE A 19 -8.72 16.96 34.84
C ILE A 19 -8.61 17.07 36.36
N THR A 20 -7.72 16.28 36.97
CA THR A 20 -7.17 16.55 38.29
C THR A 20 -5.89 17.37 38.10
N GLU A 21 -5.78 18.51 38.78
CA GLU A 21 -4.80 19.59 38.59
C GLU A 21 -3.31 19.19 38.61
N GLU A 22 -2.95 17.97 39.02
CA GLU A 22 -1.56 17.55 39.23
C GLU A 22 -0.90 16.83 38.03
N LEU A 23 -1.59 16.66 36.89
CA LEU A 23 -1.16 15.70 35.84
C LEU A 23 -0.80 16.31 34.48
N LEU A 24 -0.66 17.62 34.36
CA LEU A 24 -0.46 18.29 33.07
C LEU A 24 0.73 19.25 33.11
N ASP A 25 1.67 19.08 32.19
CA ASP A 25 2.66 20.10 31.84
C ASP A 25 1.92 21.14 30.97
N ASP A 26 1.14 22.01 31.62
CA ASP A 26 0.18 22.90 30.97
C ASP A 26 0.82 24.22 30.53
N GLN A 27 1.18 24.28 29.25
CA GLN A 27 1.66 25.54 28.66
C GLN A 27 0.49 26.45 28.29
N GLU A 28 0.41 27.64 28.90
CA GLU A 28 -0.52 28.69 28.49
C GLU A 28 -0.17 29.18 27.08
N ILE A 29 -1.18 29.25 26.22
CA ILE A 29 -1.03 29.67 24.83
C ILE A 29 -2.13 30.65 24.39
N THR A 30 -1.88 31.34 23.29
CA THR A 30 -2.89 32.22 22.68
C THR A 30 -4.00 31.41 22.01
N GLN A 31 -5.19 32.01 21.88
CA GLN A 31 -6.29 31.42 21.12
C GLN A 31 -5.90 31.06 19.68
N GLU A 32 -5.11 31.92 19.05
CA GLU A 32 -4.61 31.71 17.69
C GLU A 32 -3.72 30.47 17.63
N LYS A 33 -2.76 30.33 18.56
CA LYS A 33 -1.89 29.16 18.64
C LYS A 33 -2.68 27.88 18.93
N HIS A 34 -3.68 27.97 19.82
CA HIS A 34 -4.57 26.85 20.11
C HIS A 34 -5.30 26.36 18.86
N ASN A 35 -5.86 27.28 18.06
CA ASN A 35 -6.55 26.92 16.83
C ASN A 35 -5.59 26.29 15.81
N GLN A 36 -4.36 26.81 15.68
CA GLN A 36 -3.33 26.23 14.80
C GLN A 36 -2.99 24.79 15.19
N LEU A 37 -2.77 24.54 16.49
CA LEU A 37 -2.45 23.19 16.99
C LEU A 37 -3.64 22.23 16.83
N PHE A 38 -4.87 22.70 17.06
CA PHE A 38 -6.07 21.92 16.87
C PHE A 38 -6.27 21.53 15.38
N ILE A 39 -6.02 22.45 14.46
CA ILE A 39 -6.03 22.18 13.02
C ILE A 39 -4.94 21.18 12.65
N ALA A 40 -3.72 21.34 13.17
CA ALA A 40 -2.61 20.43 12.92
C ALA A 40 -2.94 19.00 13.39
N LEU A 41 -3.55 18.84 14.57
CA LEU A 41 -3.98 17.54 15.09
C LEU A 41 -5.02 16.88 14.17
N ASN A 42 -6.01 17.63 13.70
CA ASN A 42 -7.02 17.13 12.77
C ASN A 42 -6.42 16.74 11.41
N ASN A 43 -5.30 17.35 11.03
CA ASN A 43 -4.53 17.01 9.83
C ASN A 43 -3.47 15.93 10.08
N GLN A 44 -3.51 15.24 11.22
CA GLN A 44 -2.58 14.16 11.59
C GLN A 44 -1.11 14.61 11.65
N CYS A 45 -0.84 15.89 11.96
CA CYS A 45 0.51 16.36 12.28
C CYS A 45 0.91 15.90 13.69
N VAL A 46 2.23 15.77 13.92
CA VAL A 46 2.83 15.64 15.24
C VAL A 46 3.07 17.03 15.81
N ILE A 47 2.71 17.20 17.09
CA ILE A 47 3.00 18.42 17.84
C ILE A 47 4.22 18.16 18.72
N LEU A 48 5.29 18.90 18.46
CA LEU A 48 6.57 18.78 19.14
C LEU A 48 6.53 19.53 20.48
N ASP A 49 7.52 19.29 21.33
CA ASP A 49 7.55 19.83 22.70
C ASP A 49 7.72 21.35 22.73
N ASP A 50 8.29 21.94 21.68
CA ASP A 50 8.38 23.39 21.48
C ASP A 50 7.13 24.00 20.80
N LEU A 51 6.05 23.22 20.69
CA LEU A 51 4.79 23.56 20.00
C LEU A 51 4.95 23.85 18.50
N THR A 52 6.05 23.46 17.87
CA THR A 52 6.12 23.38 16.41
C THR A 52 5.37 22.14 15.93
N VAL A 53 4.99 22.16 14.65
CA VAL A 53 4.18 21.10 14.04
C VAL A 53 4.94 20.46 12.88
N SER A 54 4.86 19.15 12.78
CA SER A 54 5.35 18.44 11.60
C SER A 54 4.48 18.74 10.38
N GLU A 55 4.99 18.36 9.21
CA GLU A 55 4.14 18.13 8.04
C GLU A 55 3.04 17.09 8.36
N PRO A 56 1.92 17.08 7.62
CA PRO A 56 0.88 16.06 7.77
C PRO A 56 1.41 14.65 7.58
N ARG A 57 0.84 13.67 8.28
CA ARG A 57 1.15 12.25 8.09
C ARG A 57 0.87 11.84 6.64
N PRO A 58 1.87 11.39 5.85
CA PRO A 58 1.66 11.10 4.44
C PRO A 58 0.69 9.93 4.19
N SER A 59 0.76 8.89 5.03
CA SER A 59 -0.15 7.74 4.95
C SER A 59 -0.22 6.99 6.29
N SER A 60 -1.17 6.06 6.40
CA SER A 60 -1.31 5.14 7.54
C SER A 60 -0.10 4.24 7.80
N HIS A 61 0.84 4.14 6.87
CA HIS A 61 2.08 3.37 7.02
C HIS A 61 3.25 4.18 7.56
N HIS A 62 3.17 5.50 7.53
CA HIS A 62 4.23 6.36 8.05
C HIS A 62 4.15 6.46 9.56
N VAL A 63 5.29 6.33 10.23
CA VAL A 63 5.44 6.51 11.67
C VAL A 63 6.44 7.63 11.90
N TRP A 64 6.15 8.51 12.86
CA TRP A 64 7.08 9.57 13.25
C TRP A 64 8.30 8.96 13.94
N ASP A 65 9.50 9.28 13.47
CA ASP A 65 10.77 8.79 14.05
C ASP A 65 11.41 9.77 15.04
N GLY A 66 10.76 10.92 15.28
CA GLY A 66 11.29 12.03 16.07
C GLY A 66 11.63 13.26 15.24
N ALA A 67 11.88 13.10 13.94
CA ALA A 67 12.22 14.20 13.04
C ALA A 67 11.46 14.17 11.71
N ASN A 68 11.14 12.98 11.20
CA ASN A 68 10.51 12.78 9.91
C ASN A 68 9.43 11.69 9.98
N TRP A 69 8.53 11.73 9.00
CA TRP A 69 7.63 10.62 8.72
C TRP A 69 8.38 9.54 7.95
N VAL A 70 8.46 8.33 8.51
CA VAL A 70 9.15 7.19 7.89
C VAL A 70 8.19 6.03 7.70
N ASP A 71 8.11 5.51 6.47
CA ASP A 71 7.44 4.24 6.20
C ASP A 71 8.39 3.08 6.58
N LYS A 72 8.05 2.36 7.65
CA LYS A 72 8.87 1.26 8.20
C LYS A 72 8.70 -0.06 7.45
N ARG A 73 7.81 -0.13 6.46
CA ARG A 73 7.62 -1.34 5.67
C ARG A 73 8.86 -1.65 4.86
N THR A 74 9.16 -2.94 4.71
CA THR A 74 10.22 -3.38 3.79
C THR A 74 9.79 -3.14 2.33
N GLU A 75 10.74 -3.18 1.40
CA GLU A 75 10.43 -3.04 -0.02
C GLU A 75 9.52 -4.18 -0.51
N GLU A 76 9.66 -5.38 0.06
CA GLU A 76 8.79 -6.52 -0.23
C GLU A 76 7.35 -6.28 0.24
N GLU A 77 7.15 -5.69 1.42
CA GLU A 77 5.83 -5.35 1.94
C GLU A 77 5.16 -4.23 1.12
N LYS A 78 5.94 -3.23 0.70
CA LYS A 78 5.47 -2.16 -0.19
C LYS A 78 5.06 -2.74 -1.54
N TYR A 79 5.90 -3.59 -2.11
CA TYR A 79 5.62 -4.24 -3.39
C TYR A 79 4.41 -5.17 -3.30
N ALA A 80 4.27 -5.96 -2.23
CA ALA A 80 3.08 -6.77 -1.99
C ALA A 80 1.81 -5.90 -1.91
N THR A 81 1.87 -4.75 -1.24
CA THR A 81 0.75 -3.79 -1.18
C THR A 81 0.42 -3.25 -2.58
N TYR A 82 1.43 -2.89 -3.36
CA TYR A 82 1.27 -2.41 -4.73
C TYR A 82 0.60 -3.46 -5.64
N LEU A 83 0.97 -4.73 -5.52
CA LEU A 83 0.34 -5.81 -6.30
C LEU A 83 -1.16 -5.98 -6.03
N THR A 84 -1.67 -5.53 -4.88
CA THR A 84 -3.12 -5.55 -4.59
C THR A 84 -3.93 -4.53 -5.40
N GLN A 85 -3.26 -3.58 -6.06
CA GLN A 85 -3.90 -2.58 -6.92
C GLN A 85 -4.29 -3.15 -8.29
N PHE A 86 -3.72 -4.29 -8.69
CA PHE A 86 -4.07 -4.96 -9.93
C PHE A 86 -5.35 -5.77 -9.78
N THR A 87 -6.38 -5.41 -10.54
CA THR A 87 -7.61 -6.20 -10.56
C THR A 87 -7.39 -7.52 -11.33
N PRO A 88 -8.08 -8.60 -10.96
CA PRO A 88 -8.01 -9.86 -11.69
C PRO A 88 -8.46 -9.72 -13.15
N LEU A 89 -7.64 -10.18 -14.09
CA LEU A 89 -7.95 -10.18 -15.52
C LEU A 89 -8.92 -11.31 -15.84
N THR A 90 -9.85 -11.06 -16.76
CA THR A 90 -10.59 -12.16 -17.40
C THR A 90 -9.65 -13.02 -18.24
N ARG A 91 -10.04 -14.27 -18.51
CA ARG A 91 -9.34 -15.13 -19.48
C ARG A 91 -9.08 -14.44 -20.83
N ARG A 92 -10.07 -13.68 -21.34
CA ARG A 92 -9.93 -12.93 -22.60
C ARG A 92 -8.86 -11.85 -22.50
N GLN A 93 -8.92 -11.01 -21.47
CA GLN A 93 -7.94 -9.93 -21.26
C GLN A 93 -6.52 -10.47 -21.13
N PHE A 94 -6.34 -11.52 -20.33
CA PHE A 94 -5.04 -12.16 -20.15
C PHE A 94 -4.47 -12.69 -21.47
N LYS A 95 -5.26 -13.48 -22.22
CA LYS A 95 -4.81 -14.06 -23.49
C LYS A 95 -4.58 -13.03 -24.59
N LEU A 96 -5.42 -12.00 -24.69
CA LEU A 96 -5.21 -10.91 -25.65
C LEU A 96 -3.95 -10.12 -25.31
N SER A 97 -3.70 -9.83 -24.03
CA SER A 97 -2.45 -9.17 -23.62
C SER A 97 -1.23 -10.00 -24.00
N LEU A 98 -1.25 -11.31 -23.79
CA LEU A 98 -0.16 -12.19 -24.23
C LEU A 98 0.00 -12.15 -25.75
N LEU A 99 -1.11 -12.15 -26.51
CA LEU A 99 -1.09 -12.10 -27.97
C LEU A 99 -0.47 -10.80 -28.49
N GLU A 100 -0.90 -9.65 -27.95
CA GLU A 100 -0.40 -8.32 -28.36
C GLU A 100 1.09 -8.15 -28.07
N ASN A 101 1.62 -8.86 -27.07
CA ASN A 101 3.05 -8.86 -26.76
C ASN A 101 3.82 -9.98 -27.49
N GLY A 102 3.17 -10.78 -28.35
CA GLY A 102 3.80 -11.89 -29.05
C GLY A 102 4.21 -13.06 -28.15
N LEU A 103 3.63 -13.16 -26.95
CA LEU A 103 4.00 -14.12 -25.91
C LEU A 103 3.02 -15.28 -25.77
N LEU A 104 1.85 -15.22 -26.43
CA LEU A 104 0.81 -16.25 -26.29
C LEU A 104 1.33 -17.64 -26.63
N ASP A 105 1.90 -17.80 -27.83
CA ASP A 105 2.45 -19.08 -28.28
C ASP A 105 3.63 -19.52 -27.41
N THR A 106 4.46 -18.58 -26.95
CA THR A 106 5.59 -18.85 -26.07
C THR A 106 5.14 -19.43 -24.74
N VAL A 107 4.13 -18.85 -24.09
CA VAL A 107 3.56 -19.38 -22.85
C VAL A 107 3.05 -20.80 -23.05
N GLU A 108 2.30 -21.06 -24.13
CA GLU A 108 1.73 -22.37 -24.40
C GLU A 108 2.82 -23.43 -24.67
N GLN A 109 3.87 -23.06 -25.40
CA GLN A 109 5.04 -23.93 -25.61
C GLN A 109 5.78 -24.21 -24.30
N MET A 110 5.99 -23.20 -23.45
CA MET A 110 6.66 -23.37 -22.16
C MET A 110 5.88 -24.28 -21.22
N ILE A 111 4.55 -24.13 -21.14
CA ILE A 111 3.69 -25.06 -20.38
C ILE A 111 3.85 -26.49 -20.93
N GLY A 112 3.90 -26.64 -22.26
CA GLY A 112 4.15 -27.91 -22.92
C GLY A 112 5.52 -28.53 -22.58
N ALA A 113 6.52 -27.72 -22.32
CA ALA A 113 7.90 -28.13 -22.04
C ALA A 113 8.21 -28.40 -20.56
N ILE A 114 7.27 -28.17 -19.63
CA ILE A 114 7.45 -28.46 -18.20
C ILE A 114 7.77 -29.96 -18.00
N GLU A 115 8.94 -30.25 -17.40
CA GLU A 115 9.42 -31.63 -17.21
C GLU A 115 8.65 -32.39 -16.14
N ASP A 116 8.34 -31.75 -15.00
CA ASP A 116 7.57 -32.36 -13.92
C ASP A 116 6.10 -32.53 -14.36
N PRO A 117 5.61 -33.78 -14.51
CA PRO A 117 4.25 -34.02 -14.98
C PRO A 117 3.17 -33.44 -14.05
N ALA A 118 3.39 -33.44 -12.73
CA ALA A 118 2.40 -32.96 -11.78
C ALA A 118 2.29 -31.43 -11.84
N LEU A 119 3.44 -30.74 -11.90
CA LEU A 119 3.49 -29.29 -12.09
C LEU A 119 2.89 -28.90 -13.45
N LYS A 120 3.25 -29.60 -14.52
CA LYS A 120 2.72 -29.38 -15.87
C LYS A 120 1.20 -29.44 -15.88
N SER A 121 0.62 -30.52 -15.34
CA SER A 121 -0.83 -30.66 -15.26
C SER A 121 -1.49 -29.54 -14.47
N ARG A 122 -0.90 -29.12 -13.34
CA ARG A 122 -1.43 -28.00 -12.55
C ARG A 122 -1.44 -26.70 -13.35
N ILE A 123 -0.30 -26.30 -13.92
CA ILE A 123 -0.19 -25.05 -14.69
C ILE A 123 -1.10 -25.08 -15.91
N GLN A 124 -1.21 -26.22 -16.59
CA GLN A 124 -2.07 -26.36 -17.75
C GLN A 124 -3.56 -26.19 -17.39
N ILE A 125 -4.02 -26.79 -16.29
CA ILE A 125 -5.39 -26.61 -15.79
C ILE A 125 -5.64 -25.14 -15.42
N GLU A 126 -4.73 -24.52 -14.68
CA GLU A 126 -4.85 -23.11 -14.29
C GLU A 126 -4.87 -22.18 -15.50
N TYR A 127 -4.07 -22.45 -16.53
CA TYR A 127 -4.06 -21.66 -17.76
C TYR A 127 -5.33 -21.87 -18.62
N SER A 128 -5.84 -23.10 -18.71
CA SER A 128 -6.99 -23.41 -19.58
C SER A 128 -8.34 -23.14 -18.93
N GLU A 129 -8.47 -23.43 -17.63
CA GLU A 129 -9.75 -23.46 -16.92
C GLU A 129 -10.02 -22.22 -16.07
N SER A 130 -9.01 -21.41 -15.73
CA SER A 130 -9.26 -20.22 -14.93
C SER A 130 -10.12 -19.19 -15.68
N GLU A 131 -11.16 -18.70 -14.99
CA GLU A 131 -11.98 -17.59 -15.48
C GLU A 131 -11.32 -16.24 -15.21
N ARG A 132 -10.53 -16.18 -14.14
CA ARG A 132 -9.83 -15.01 -13.63
C ARG A 132 -8.36 -15.33 -13.38
N PHE A 133 -7.50 -14.40 -13.76
CA PHE A 133 -6.06 -14.46 -13.54
C PHE A 133 -5.67 -13.33 -12.59
N GLU A 134 -4.97 -13.65 -11.52
CA GLU A 134 -4.55 -12.69 -10.50
C GLU A 134 -3.04 -12.48 -10.57
N ARG A 135 -2.59 -11.23 -10.42
CA ARG A 135 -1.17 -10.85 -10.50
C ARG A 135 -0.32 -11.57 -9.44
N THR A 136 -0.96 -11.93 -8.32
CA THR A 136 -0.38 -12.60 -7.16
C THR A 136 -0.47 -14.13 -7.21
N ASN A 137 -1.21 -14.73 -8.15
CA ASN A 137 -1.39 -16.18 -8.25
C ASN A 137 -0.07 -16.87 -8.65
N ASP A 138 0.23 -18.00 -8.00
CA ASP A 138 1.51 -18.69 -8.19
C ASP A 138 1.66 -19.31 -9.59
N SER A 139 0.57 -19.78 -10.20
CA SER A 139 0.59 -20.28 -11.58
C SER A 139 0.84 -19.15 -12.57
N VAL A 140 0.26 -17.96 -12.34
CA VAL A 140 0.54 -16.76 -13.13
C VAL A 140 2.00 -16.33 -13.00
N LYS A 141 2.51 -16.24 -11.77
CA LYS A 141 3.92 -15.93 -11.51
C LYS A 141 4.86 -16.94 -12.17
N TYR A 142 4.51 -18.22 -12.12
CA TYR A 142 5.27 -19.26 -12.80
C TYR A 142 5.29 -19.07 -14.31
N MET A 143 4.11 -18.92 -14.94
CA MET A 143 4.00 -18.73 -16.39
C MET A 143 4.78 -17.51 -16.88
N LEU A 144 4.68 -16.38 -16.17
CA LEU A 144 5.33 -15.14 -16.58
C LEU A 144 6.81 -15.08 -16.20
N GLY A 145 7.19 -15.68 -15.07
CA GLY A 145 8.59 -15.70 -14.61
C GLY A 145 9.51 -16.51 -15.52
N VAL A 146 8.95 -17.44 -16.29
CA VAL A 146 9.68 -18.23 -17.29
C VAL A 146 9.92 -17.46 -18.59
N LEU A 147 9.20 -16.35 -18.82
CA LEU A 147 9.32 -15.53 -20.03
C LEU A 147 10.49 -14.53 -20.01
N ASP A 148 11.34 -14.58 -18.97
CA ASP A 148 12.46 -13.64 -18.75
C ASP A 148 12.03 -12.16 -18.77
N LEU A 149 10.79 -11.89 -18.34
CA LEU A 149 10.25 -10.55 -18.20
C LEU A 149 10.63 -9.94 -16.85
N THR A 150 10.99 -8.67 -16.85
CA THR A 150 11.13 -7.89 -15.61
C THR A 150 9.75 -7.67 -14.96
N SER A 151 9.74 -7.39 -13.66
CA SER A 151 8.50 -7.07 -12.94
C SER A 151 7.73 -5.91 -13.58
N ASP A 152 8.45 -4.85 -13.96
CA ASP A 152 7.86 -3.65 -14.54
C ASP A 152 7.20 -3.94 -15.90
N GLN A 153 7.81 -4.78 -16.73
CA GLN A 153 7.20 -5.22 -17.99
C GLN A 153 5.93 -6.03 -17.76
N VAL A 154 5.91 -6.92 -16.75
CA VAL A 154 4.70 -7.66 -16.40
C VAL A 154 3.61 -6.71 -15.92
N ASP A 155 3.95 -5.68 -15.17
CA ASP A 155 3.00 -4.69 -14.66
C ASP A 155 2.42 -3.83 -15.78
N GLU A 156 3.25 -3.39 -16.73
CA GLU A 156 2.82 -2.67 -17.93
C GLU A 156 1.86 -3.52 -18.77
N MET A 157 2.18 -4.80 -18.99
CA MET A 157 1.29 -5.74 -19.66
C MET A 157 -0.04 -5.87 -18.91
N TRP A 158 -0.01 -5.95 -17.58
CA TRP A 158 -1.21 -6.09 -16.77
C TRP A 158 -2.09 -4.84 -16.83
N HIS A 159 -1.50 -3.65 -16.75
CA HIS A 159 -2.20 -2.39 -16.91
C HIS A 159 -2.87 -2.27 -18.27
N PHE A 160 -2.15 -2.64 -19.34
CA PHE A 160 -2.74 -2.70 -20.68
C PHE A 160 -3.91 -3.68 -20.74
N ALA A 161 -3.73 -4.90 -20.22
CA ALA A 161 -4.76 -5.94 -20.22
C ALA A 161 -6.04 -5.51 -19.49
N MET A 162 -5.92 -4.70 -18.42
CA MET A 162 -7.07 -4.16 -17.68
C MET A 162 -7.94 -3.20 -18.53
N THR A 163 -7.43 -2.69 -19.65
CA THR A 163 -8.16 -1.81 -20.57
C THR A 163 -8.92 -2.55 -21.69
N LEU A 164 -8.68 -3.86 -21.87
CA LEU A 164 -9.26 -4.70 -22.93
C LEU A 164 -10.62 -5.32 -22.57
#